data_AF-A0A6I3BR99-F1
#
_entry.id   AF-A0A6I3BR99-F1
#
_cell.length_a   1.000
_cell.length_b   1.000
_cell.length_c   1.000
_cell.angle_alpha   90.00
_cell.angle_beta   90.00
_cell.angle_gamma   90.00
#
_symmetry.space_group_name_H-M   'P 1'
#
loop_
_entity.id
_entity.type
_entity.pdbx_description
1 polymer ?
#
loop_
_entity_poly.entity_id
_entity_poly.type
_entity_poly.pdbx_seq_one_letter_code
_entity_poly.pdbx_strand_id
1 'polypeptide(L)'
;MNMGHAATGARYWKAVAGTNGAGTGITRTYFISADEVVWDYTPTHHNGITGEPFDATADTYVRSGPGRIGSRYAKCLYRGYTDGSFDQRTVRSADEAYLGMLGPIIRAEVGDTIKVVFRNACPFPTSVHPHGVFYGKGSEGAPYDDGTGNKLKLDDAVAHGRRHTYVWKVPERAGPGPGDGSSVMWMYHSHTDEVADTYAGLIGPMEITRKGDARPDGSPKDVNKEFFVLYAVMNENESPLLKTNLSRFASRLLPPHLDEDEEFGESNLMHSINGYVFGNQPMMTMKKGDHVRWYVMSMGTEVDLHTPHWHGNDAVVNGMRMDVVSLLPGTMVVADMVPDDVGTWLFHCHVNDHIHAGMLTRYRVLP
;
A
#
# COMPACT_ATOMS: atom_id res chain seq x y z
N MET A 1 -13.04 8.28 -52.55
CA MET A 1 -12.42 9.19 -51.57
C MET A 1 -11.77 8.33 -50.49
N ASN A 2 -10.56 8.70 -50.11
CA ASN A 2 -9.53 7.85 -49.51
C ASN A 2 -9.89 7.32 -48.12
N MET A 3 -9.84 6.01 -47.89
CA MET A 3 -9.81 5.42 -46.55
C MET A 3 -8.40 5.63 -45.98
N GLY A 4 -8.30 6.53 -44.99
CA GLY A 4 -7.07 6.82 -44.28
C GLY A 4 -6.56 5.61 -43.50
N HIS A 5 -5.27 5.31 -43.69
CA HIS A 5 -4.56 4.19 -43.11
C HIS A 5 -4.73 4.05 -41.59
N ALA A 6 -5.08 2.85 -41.15
CA ALA A 6 -4.89 2.41 -39.77
C ALA A 6 -3.41 2.56 -39.40
N ALA A 7 -3.12 3.35 -38.37
CA ALA A 7 -1.77 3.48 -37.85
C ALA A 7 -1.31 2.12 -37.31
N THR A 8 -0.24 1.59 -37.91
CA THR A 8 0.42 0.37 -37.44
C THR A 8 0.85 0.54 -35.98
N GLY A 9 0.62 -0.48 -35.15
CA GLY A 9 0.80 -0.42 -33.68
C GLY A 9 2.13 0.16 -33.21
N ALA A 10 3.21 0.01 -33.99
CA ALA A 10 4.52 0.60 -33.69
C ALA A 10 4.52 2.14 -33.61
N ARG A 11 3.69 2.85 -34.40
CA ARG A 11 3.57 4.33 -34.32
C ARG A 11 2.78 4.78 -33.11
N TYR A 12 1.73 4.04 -32.72
CA TYR A 12 1.01 4.27 -31.47
C TYR A 12 1.95 4.11 -30.28
N TRP A 13 2.69 3.00 -30.18
CA TRP A 13 3.64 2.75 -29.10
C TRP A 13 4.77 3.79 -29.04
N LYS A 14 5.26 4.29 -30.19
CA LYS A 14 6.22 5.41 -30.23
C LYS A 14 5.62 6.74 -29.77
N ALA A 15 4.33 6.97 -29.98
CA ALA A 15 3.64 8.18 -29.56
C ALA A 15 3.34 8.18 -28.04
N VAL A 16 3.02 7.02 -27.44
CA VAL A 16 2.87 6.89 -25.96
C VAL A 16 4.19 6.66 -25.20
N ALA A 17 5.26 6.23 -25.86
CA ALA A 17 6.57 6.05 -25.22
C ALA A 17 7.21 7.37 -24.74
N GLY A 18 6.63 8.53 -25.11
CA GLY A 18 7.28 9.82 -24.95
C GLY A 18 8.48 9.91 -25.90
N THR A 19 8.77 11.10 -26.39
CA THR A 19 10.10 11.35 -26.94
C THR A 19 11.11 10.99 -25.84
N ASN A 20 12.15 10.22 -26.16
CA ASN A 20 13.37 10.14 -25.34
C ASN A 20 13.91 11.57 -25.21
N GLY A 21 13.33 12.34 -24.29
CA GLY A 21 13.89 13.61 -23.86
C GLY A 21 15.26 13.27 -23.33
N ALA A 22 16.28 13.97 -23.82
CA ALA A 22 17.60 13.94 -23.22
C ALA A 22 17.44 14.15 -21.71
N GLY A 23 17.57 13.07 -20.94
CA GLY A 23 17.06 12.97 -19.58
C GLY A 23 17.91 13.79 -18.63
N THR A 24 17.33 14.84 -18.06
CA THR A 24 17.92 15.57 -16.93
C THR A 24 17.59 14.93 -15.58
N GLY A 25 16.82 13.84 -15.54
CA GLY A 25 16.44 13.14 -14.31
C GLY A 25 17.52 12.17 -13.83
N ILE A 26 17.44 11.81 -12.56
CA ILE A 26 18.39 10.92 -11.88
C ILE A 26 17.87 9.48 -11.82
N THR A 27 18.76 8.53 -11.55
CA THR A 27 18.34 7.15 -11.21
C THR A 27 18.21 7.02 -9.70
N ARG A 28 16.99 6.77 -9.21
CA ARG A 28 16.70 6.49 -7.81
C ARG A 28 16.68 4.98 -7.59
N THR A 29 17.62 4.48 -6.78
CA THR A 29 17.74 3.05 -6.52
C THR A 29 17.16 2.71 -5.16
N TYR A 30 16.23 1.75 -5.14
CA TYR A 30 15.62 1.19 -3.94
C TYR A 30 16.01 -0.27 -3.81
N PHE A 31 16.38 -0.69 -2.61
CA PHE A 31 16.64 -2.10 -2.28
C PHE A 31 15.47 -2.59 -1.43
N ILE A 32 14.67 -3.50 -1.98
CA ILE A 32 13.43 -3.95 -1.35
C ILE A 32 13.47 -5.48 -1.25
N SER A 33 13.14 -6.01 -0.08
CA SER A 33 12.95 -7.45 0.12
C SER A 33 11.51 -7.72 0.51
N ALA A 34 10.91 -8.79 -0.03
CA ALA A 34 9.69 -9.37 0.52
C ALA A 34 10.11 -10.32 1.66
N ASP A 35 9.88 -9.91 2.90
CA ASP A 35 10.31 -10.64 4.09
C ASP A 35 9.12 -11.28 4.80
N GLU A 36 9.26 -12.55 5.21
CA GLU A 36 8.33 -13.16 6.16
C GLU A 36 8.50 -12.50 7.54
N VAL A 37 7.42 -11.98 8.10
CA VAL A 37 7.39 -11.37 9.44
C VAL A 37 6.13 -11.78 10.19
N VAL A 38 6.18 -11.76 11.52
CA VAL A 38 4.96 -11.82 12.32
C VAL A 38 4.41 -10.41 12.46
N TRP A 39 3.21 -10.21 11.92
CA TRP A 39 2.45 -8.97 12.04
C TRP A 39 1.41 -9.11 13.15
N ASP A 40 1.33 -8.10 14.03
CA ASP A 40 0.28 -8.00 15.05
C ASP A 40 -0.64 -6.85 14.66
N TYR A 41 -1.91 -7.14 14.39
CA TYR A 41 -2.91 -6.14 14.04
C TYR A 41 -3.27 -5.25 15.24
N THR A 42 -2.99 -5.71 16.47
CA THR A 42 -3.29 -5.00 17.72
C THR A 42 -2.12 -5.04 18.73
N PRO A 43 -0.97 -4.42 18.43
CA PRO A 43 0.22 -4.46 19.28
C PRO A 43 0.03 -3.88 20.69
N THR A 44 -0.99 -3.04 20.92
CA THR A 44 -1.26 -2.47 22.24
C THR A 44 -2.16 -3.35 23.11
N HIS A 45 -2.73 -4.41 22.54
CA HIS A 45 -3.58 -5.40 23.21
C HIS A 45 -4.84 -4.82 23.90
N HIS A 46 -5.29 -3.64 23.48
CA HIS A 46 -6.55 -3.02 23.90
C HIS A 46 -7.15 -2.20 22.75
N ASN A 47 -8.40 -1.77 22.90
CA ASN A 47 -9.04 -0.90 21.94
C ASN A 47 -8.49 0.52 22.14
N GLY A 48 -7.66 0.97 21.19
CA GLY A 48 -6.99 2.27 21.26
C GLY A 48 -7.96 3.45 21.15
N ILE A 49 -9.21 3.22 20.74
CA ILE A 49 -10.23 4.25 20.54
C ILE A 49 -10.99 4.50 21.85
N THR A 50 -11.45 3.44 22.50
CA THR A 50 -12.18 3.53 23.77
C THR A 50 -11.24 3.64 24.98
N GLY A 51 -10.00 3.15 24.85
CA GLY A 51 -9.06 3.02 25.97
C GLY A 51 -9.33 1.83 26.88
N GLU A 52 -10.31 0.99 26.54
CA GLU A 52 -10.76 -0.16 27.31
C GLU A 52 -10.24 -1.48 26.71
N PRO A 53 -10.32 -2.61 27.45
CA PRO A 53 -10.14 -3.94 26.86
C PRO A 53 -11.05 -4.17 25.64
N PHE A 54 -10.67 -5.12 24.79
CA PHE A 54 -11.52 -5.54 23.68
C PHE A 54 -12.86 -6.07 24.20
N ASP A 55 -13.94 -5.61 23.57
CA ASP A 55 -15.29 -6.09 23.84
C ASP A 55 -15.60 -7.33 23.01
N ALA A 56 -16.84 -7.85 23.12
CA ALA A 56 -17.25 -9.04 22.40
C ALA A 56 -17.17 -8.89 20.87
N THR A 57 -17.39 -7.68 20.35
CA THR A 57 -17.27 -7.39 18.92
C THR A 57 -15.81 -7.47 18.47
N ALA A 58 -14.91 -6.76 19.16
CA ALA A 58 -13.50 -6.79 18.82
C ALA A 58 -12.90 -8.20 18.99
N ASP A 59 -13.35 -8.94 20.00
CA ASP A 59 -12.96 -10.33 20.25
C ASP A 59 -13.32 -11.30 19.12
N THR A 60 -14.27 -10.96 18.23
CA THR A 60 -14.54 -11.76 17.03
C THR A 60 -13.28 -11.87 16.16
N TYR A 61 -12.52 -10.77 16.05
CA TYR A 61 -11.38 -10.66 15.14
C TYR A 61 -10.03 -10.87 15.84
N VAL A 62 -9.87 -10.38 17.07
CA VAL A 62 -8.52 -10.26 17.69
C VAL A 62 -8.22 -11.30 18.76
N ARG A 63 -9.26 -11.98 19.29
CA ARG A 63 -9.09 -12.96 20.36
C ARG A 63 -8.48 -14.25 19.84
N SER A 64 -7.39 -14.70 20.45
CA SER A 64 -6.85 -16.04 20.24
C SER A 64 -7.54 -17.08 21.14
N GLY A 65 -7.68 -18.32 20.68
CA GLY A 65 -8.33 -19.37 21.47
C GLY A 65 -8.84 -20.56 20.65
N PRO A 66 -9.71 -21.40 21.26
CA PRO A 66 -10.43 -22.46 20.55
C PRO A 66 -11.07 -21.92 19.26
N GLY A 67 -10.74 -22.55 18.13
CA GLY A 67 -11.27 -22.21 16.81
C GLY A 67 -10.86 -20.85 16.24
N ARG A 68 -9.82 -20.18 16.76
CA ARG A 68 -9.38 -18.85 16.31
C ARG A 68 -7.86 -18.73 16.24
N ILE A 69 -7.36 -17.94 15.28
CA ILE A 69 -5.94 -17.56 15.16
C ILE A 69 -5.61 -16.40 16.13
N GLY A 70 -6.48 -15.38 16.19
CA GLY A 70 -6.27 -14.16 16.99
C GLY A 70 -5.55 -13.06 16.20
N SER A 71 -4.96 -12.07 16.86
CA SER A 71 -4.46 -10.85 16.18
C SER A 71 -3.11 -10.97 15.46
N ARG A 72 -2.45 -12.13 15.48
CA ARG A 72 -1.06 -12.31 15.01
C ARG A 72 -0.98 -13.28 13.84
N TYR A 73 -0.42 -12.80 12.73
CA TYR A 73 -0.27 -13.57 11.50
C TYR A 73 1.16 -13.46 10.97
N ALA A 74 1.71 -14.56 10.49
CA ALA A 74 2.83 -14.56 9.58
C ALA A 74 2.36 -13.93 8.26
N LYS A 75 3.10 -12.92 7.81
CA LYS A 75 2.84 -12.11 6.62
C LYS A 75 4.10 -12.00 5.79
N CYS A 76 3.95 -11.63 4.53
CA CYS A 76 5.03 -11.28 3.63
C CYS A 76 4.96 -9.80 3.33
N LEU A 77 5.87 -9.02 3.92
CA LEU A 77 5.85 -7.56 3.83
C LEU A 77 7.07 -7.04 3.09
N TYR A 78 6.90 -6.02 2.26
CA TYR A 78 8.02 -5.31 1.68
C TYR A 78 8.79 -4.55 2.76
N ARG A 79 10.12 -4.71 2.77
CA ARG A 79 11.06 -4.03 3.66
C ARG A 79 12.17 -3.38 2.86
N GLY A 80 12.48 -2.13 3.20
CA GLY A 80 13.59 -1.40 2.60
C GLY A 80 14.93 -1.82 3.21
N TYR A 81 15.97 -1.79 2.39
CA TYR A 81 17.35 -2.09 2.75
C TYR A 81 18.27 -0.97 2.27
N THR A 82 19.41 -0.80 2.95
CA THR A 82 20.37 0.27 2.65
C THR A 82 21.08 0.06 1.32
N ASP A 83 21.33 -1.19 0.95
CA ASP A 83 22.04 -1.57 -0.27
C ASP A 83 21.72 -3.01 -0.74
N GLY A 84 22.41 -3.44 -1.80
CA GLY A 84 22.20 -4.73 -2.45
C GLY A 84 22.78 -5.95 -1.71
N SER A 85 23.41 -5.78 -0.55
CA SER A 85 23.74 -6.91 0.34
C SER A 85 22.46 -7.51 0.93
N PHE A 86 21.49 -6.65 1.25
CA PHE A 86 20.30 -6.94 2.05
C PHE A 86 20.62 -7.39 3.49
N ASP A 87 21.72 -6.87 4.06
CA ASP A 87 22.13 -7.16 5.44
C ASP A 87 21.51 -6.18 6.44
N GLN A 88 21.35 -4.90 6.07
CA GLN A 88 20.82 -3.86 6.93
C GLN A 88 19.52 -3.25 6.38
N ARG A 89 18.44 -3.37 7.17
CA ARG A 89 17.15 -2.73 6.86
C ARG A 89 17.24 -1.22 7.00
N THR A 90 16.51 -0.50 6.16
CA THR A 90 16.25 0.93 6.42
C THR A 90 15.41 1.07 7.68
N VAL A 91 15.72 2.09 8.47
CA VAL A 91 14.99 2.38 9.72
C VAL A 91 13.92 3.41 9.39
N ARG A 92 12.66 3.09 9.66
CA ARG A 92 11.58 4.09 9.65
C ARG A 92 11.78 5.04 10.81
N SER A 93 11.63 6.32 10.55
CA SER A 93 11.59 7.31 11.62
C SER A 93 10.36 7.09 12.52
N ALA A 94 10.37 7.66 13.72
CA ALA A 94 9.20 7.64 14.60
C ALA A 94 7.96 8.26 13.92
N ASP A 95 8.19 9.26 13.07
CA ASP A 95 7.18 9.95 12.28
C ASP A 95 6.56 9.08 11.18
N GLU A 96 7.23 7.99 10.78
CA GLU A 96 6.79 7.03 9.77
C GLU A 96 6.27 5.72 10.38
N ALA A 97 6.22 5.62 11.72
CA ALA A 97 5.78 4.40 12.40
C ALA A 97 4.33 4.02 12.01
N TYR A 98 3.50 5.01 11.65
CA TYR A 98 2.11 4.81 11.20
C TYR A 98 2.00 4.01 9.89
N LEU A 99 3.06 3.92 9.08
CA LEU A 99 3.04 3.19 7.80
C LEU A 99 2.74 1.71 7.97
N GLY A 100 2.94 1.18 9.19
CA GLY A 100 2.52 -0.16 9.55
C GLY A 100 3.03 -1.24 8.61
N MET A 101 2.12 -2.01 8.02
CA MET A 101 2.50 -3.14 7.16
C MET A 101 2.98 -2.74 5.76
N LEU A 102 2.74 -1.50 5.32
CA LEU A 102 3.10 -1.04 3.98
C LEU A 102 4.59 -1.27 3.66
N GLY A 103 4.94 -1.32 2.39
CA GLY A 103 6.31 -1.24 1.92
C GLY A 103 6.98 0.13 2.18
N PRO A 104 8.29 0.27 1.88
CA PRO A 104 8.92 1.58 1.84
C PRO A 104 8.29 2.48 0.78
N ILE A 105 8.21 3.80 1.05
CA ILE A 105 7.72 4.76 0.06
C ILE A 105 8.76 4.87 -1.07
N ILE A 106 8.36 4.54 -2.30
CA ILE A 106 9.16 4.80 -3.49
C ILE A 106 8.85 6.23 -3.94
N ARG A 107 9.86 7.08 -4.12
CA ARG A 107 9.68 8.48 -4.54
C ARG A 107 10.41 8.74 -5.84
N ALA A 108 9.84 9.57 -6.70
CA ALA A 108 10.53 10.05 -7.88
C ALA A 108 10.00 11.39 -8.35
N GLU A 109 10.83 12.12 -9.09
CA GLU A 109 10.41 13.29 -9.85
C GLU A 109 10.15 12.89 -11.31
N VAL A 110 9.23 13.59 -11.97
CA VAL A 110 9.07 13.48 -13.44
C VAL A 110 10.40 13.70 -14.16
N GLY A 111 10.79 12.72 -14.97
CA GLY A 111 12.06 12.64 -15.67
C GLY A 111 13.04 11.63 -15.07
N ASP A 112 12.82 11.18 -13.83
CA ASP A 112 13.68 10.20 -13.17
C ASP A 112 13.52 8.77 -13.72
N THR A 113 14.44 7.91 -13.31
CA THR A 113 14.33 6.46 -13.45
C THR A 113 14.31 5.82 -12.07
N ILE A 114 13.28 5.04 -11.77
CA ILE A 114 13.21 4.22 -10.57
C ILE A 114 13.86 2.88 -10.88
N LYS A 115 14.76 2.43 -10.01
CA LYS A 115 15.39 1.11 -10.06
C LYS A 115 15.11 0.38 -8.75
N VAL A 116 14.35 -0.71 -8.79
CA VAL A 116 14.11 -1.55 -7.62
C VAL A 116 14.95 -2.81 -7.74
N VAL A 117 15.94 -2.95 -6.85
CA VAL A 117 16.68 -4.20 -6.67
C VAL A 117 15.91 -5.01 -5.64
N PHE A 118 15.24 -6.05 -6.12
CA PHE A 118 14.32 -6.86 -5.34
C PHE A 118 14.95 -8.19 -4.90
N ARG A 119 14.66 -8.61 -3.67
CA ARG A 119 14.93 -9.96 -3.15
C ARG A 119 13.63 -10.58 -2.65
N ASN A 120 13.33 -11.81 -3.06
CA ASN A 120 12.24 -12.54 -2.46
C ASN A 120 12.75 -13.45 -1.32
N ALA A 121 12.35 -13.18 -0.08
CA ALA A 121 12.60 -14.06 1.08
C ALA A 121 11.34 -14.80 1.56
N CYS A 122 10.19 -14.58 0.93
CA CYS A 122 8.95 -15.30 1.20
C CYS A 122 8.99 -16.75 0.70
N PRO A 123 8.23 -17.68 1.31
CA PRO A 123 8.27 -19.11 0.96
C PRO A 123 7.58 -19.45 -0.37
N PHE A 124 7.01 -18.46 -1.07
CA PHE A 124 6.36 -18.58 -2.37
C PHE A 124 6.92 -17.53 -3.34
N PRO A 125 6.82 -17.73 -4.67
CA PRO A 125 7.26 -16.73 -5.64
C PRO A 125 6.46 -15.43 -5.52
N THR A 126 7.14 -14.29 -5.62
CA THR A 126 6.54 -12.94 -5.51
C THR A 126 7.18 -12.02 -6.56
N SER A 127 6.58 -10.87 -6.83
CA SER A 127 7.08 -9.89 -7.79
C SER A 127 7.04 -8.48 -7.21
N VAL A 128 7.33 -7.48 -8.04
CA VAL A 128 7.07 -6.06 -7.75
C VAL A 128 6.51 -5.40 -9.01
N HIS A 129 5.20 -5.19 -9.03
CA HIS A 129 4.46 -4.54 -10.11
C HIS A 129 4.12 -3.09 -9.73
N PRO A 130 4.51 -2.09 -10.54
CA PRO A 130 4.18 -0.70 -10.26
C PRO A 130 2.93 -0.22 -11.02
N HIS A 131 2.20 0.72 -10.43
CA HIS A 131 1.16 1.48 -11.13
C HIS A 131 1.73 2.79 -11.71
N GLY A 132 1.09 3.33 -12.76
CA GLY A 132 1.29 4.69 -13.28
C GLY A 132 2.58 4.99 -14.05
N VAL A 133 3.69 4.32 -13.74
CA VAL A 133 5.01 4.54 -14.37
C VAL A 133 5.16 3.79 -15.70
N PHE A 134 6.30 3.96 -16.37
CA PHE A 134 6.60 3.26 -17.63
C PHE A 134 7.63 2.16 -17.41
N TYR A 135 7.37 0.96 -17.92
CA TYR A 135 8.27 -0.18 -17.83
C TYR A 135 8.33 -0.96 -19.14
N GLY A 136 9.42 -1.70 -19.33
CA GLY A 136 9.52 -2.73 -20.35
C GLY A 136 9.06 -4.08 -19.80
N LYS A 137 8.80 -5.04 -20.69
CA LYS A 137 8.26 -6.37 -20.33
C LYS A 137 9.11 -7.24 -19.40
N GLY A 138 10.38 -6.90 -19.15
CA GLY A 138 11.22 -7.57 -18.14
C GLY A 138 11.30 -6.81 -16.80
N SER A 139 10.38 -5.86 -16.59
CA SER A 139 10.29 -5.01 -15.39
C SER A 139 8.82 -4.68 -15.07
N GLU A 140 7.89 -5.49 -15.56
CA GLU A 140 6.46 -5.35 -15.30
C GLU A 140 6.07 -6.08 -14.03
N GLY A 141 6.58 -7.29 -13.82
CA GLY A 141 6.33 -8.06 -12.62
C GLY A 141 4.93 -8.66 -12.54
N ALA A 142 4.30 -8.99 -13.67
CA ALA A 142 2.97 -9.58 -13.71
C ALA A 142 2.89 -10.71 -14.77
N PRO A 143 2.59 -11.96 -14.36
CA PRO A 143 2.44 -13.09 -15.27
C PRO A 143 1.10 -13.06 -16.02
N TYR A 144 1.15 -12.98 -17.35
CA TYR A 144 0.02 -13.25 -18.25
C TYR A 144 0.50 -13.67 -19.64
N ASP A 145 -0.42 -14.09 -20.51
CA ASP A 145 -0.13 -14.44 -21.91
C ASP A 145 0.12 -13.18 -22.74
N ASP A 146 1.38 -12.72 -22.72
CA ASP A 146 1.86 -11.48 -23.33
C ASP A 146 2.82 -11.72 -24.50
N GLY A 147 2.98 -12.98 -24.92
CA GLY A 147 3.91 -13.38 -25.99
C GLY A 147 5.40 -13.25 -25.64
N THR A 148 5.76 -12.98 -24.39
CA THR A 148 7.16 -12.90 -23.94
C THR A 148 7.69 -14.24 -23.47
N GLY A 149 9.01 -14.39 -23.46
CA GLY A 149 9.67 -15.63 -23.01
C GLY A 149 11.09 -15.40 -22.51
N ASN A 150 11.69 -16.46 -21.98
CA ASN A 150 13.06 -16.48 -21.47
C ASN A 150 13.29 -15.40 -20.39
N LYS A 151 14.26 -14.51 -20.63
CA LYS A 151 14.68 -13.48 -19.66
C LYS A 151 13.61 -12.44 -19.35
N LEU A 152 12.63 -12.26 -20.24
CA LEU A 152 11.51 -11.32 -20.05
C LEU A 152 10.37 -11.91 -19.20
N LYS A 153 10.55 -13.11 -18.64
CA LYS A 153 9.61 -13.76 -17.71
C LYS A 153 10.19 -13.92 -16.30
N LEU A 154 11.41 -13.42 -16.07
CA LEU A 154 12.09 -13.54 -14.78
C LEU A 154 11.57 -12.54 -13.74
N ASP A 155 10.88 -11.49 -14.18
CA ASP A 155 10.26 -10.47 -13.34
C ASP A 155 8.89 -10.88 -12.80
N ASP A 156 8.15 -11.69 -13.57
CA ASP A 156 6.76 -12.07 -13.32
C ASP A 156 6.56 -12.86 -12.02
N ALA A 157 7.53 -13.69 -11.65
CA ALA A 157 7.47 -14.54 -10.46
C ALA A 157 8.88 -14.84 -9.93
N VAL A 158 9.41 -13.97 -9.08
CA VAL A 158 10.74 -14.13 -8.50
C VAL A 158 10.69 -15.20 -7.42
N ALA A 159 11.29 -16.36 -7.68
CA ALA A 159 11.28 -17.47 -6.74
C ALA A 159 11.96 -17.15 -5.40
N HIS A 160 11.62 -17.92 -4.36
CA HIS A 160 12.25 -17.81 -3.03
C HIS A 160 13.79 -17.82 -3.11
N GLY A 161 14.43 -16.90 -2.38
CA GLY A 161 15.87 -16.73 -2.34
C GLY A 161 16.49 -16.10 -3.60
N ARG A 162 15.68 -15.77 -4.62
CA ARG A 162 16.12 -15.13 -5.85
C ARG A 162 15.97 -13.61 -5.78
N ARG A 163 16.61 -12.95 -6.75
CA ARG A 163 16.62 -11.50 -6.89
C ARG A 163 16.28 -11.13 -8.33
N HIS A 164 15.64 -9.98 -8.48
CA HIS A 164 15.39 -9.36 -9.77
C HIS A 164 15.64 -7.85 -9.69
N THR A 165 15.84 -7.18 -10.82
CA THR A 165 15.96 -5.72 -10.86
C THR A 165 14.92 -5.16 -11.82
N TYR A 166 13.98 -4.41 -11.27
CA TYR A 166 12.97 -3.68 -12.02
C TYR A 166 13.48 -2.28 -12.35
N VAL A 167 13.26 -1.82 -13.59
CA VAL A 167 13.61 -0.47 -14.02
C VAL A 167 12.39 0.21 -14.64
N TRP A 168 11.97 1.31 -14.01
CA TRP A 168 10.80 2.08 -14.41
C TRP A 168 11.19 3.51 -14.77
N LYS A 169 10.72 4.00 -15.91
CA LYS A 169 10.86 5.40 -16.32
C LYS A 169 9.67 6.19 -15.78
N VAL A 170 9.94 7.43 -15.39
CA VAL A 170 8.91 8.37 -14.91
C VAL A 170 8.71 9.46 -15.98
N PRO A 171 7.98 9.17 -17.06
CA PRO A 171 7.64 10.19 -18.06
C PRO A 171 6.65 11.22 -17.48
N GLU A 172 6.40 12.31 -18.20
CA GLU A 172 5.43 13.34 -17.81
C GLU A 172 4.06 12.75 -17.42
N ARG A 173 3.58 11.76 -18.19
CA ARG A 173 2.29 11.07 -17.94
C ARG A 173 2.22 10.27 -16.62
N ALA A 174 3.35 10.05 -15.96
CA ALA A 174 3.40 9.36 -14.67
C ALA A 174 3.33 10.34 -13.50
N GLY A 175 3.52 11.64 -13.75
CA GLY A 175 3.40 12.68 -12.75
C GLY A 175 2.03 13.35 -12.73
N PRO A 176 1.91 14.42 -11.93
CA PRO A 176 0.65 15.12 -11.74
C PRO A 176 0.15 15.81 -13.02
N GLY A 177 -1.14 15.64 -13.32
CA GLY A 177 -1.82 16.36 -14.38
C GLY A 177 -2.01 17.85 -14.09
N PRO A 178 -2.68 18.59 -15.01
CA PRO A 178 -2.88 20.04 -14.85
C PRO A 178 -3.80 20.44 -13.69
N GLY A 179 -4.69 19.55 -13.25
CA GLY A 179 -5.61 19.79 -12.13
C GLY A 179 -5.12 19.22 -10.79
N ASP A 180 -4.01 18.48 -10.82
CA ASP A 180 -3.43 17.85 -9.63
C ASP A 180 -2.47 18.81 -8.91
N GLY A 181 -2.15 18.49 -7.65
CA GLY A 181 -1.13 19.19 -6.88
C GLY A 181 0.30 19.00 -7.42
N SER A 182 1.29 19.24 -6.58
CA SER A 182 2.71 19.06 -6.94
C SER A 182 3.14 17.59 -7.00
N SER A 183 2.34 16.64 -6.50
CA SER A 183 2.64 15.21 -6.50
C SER A 183 1.36 14.38 -6.59
N VAL A 184 1.50 13.14 -7.10
CA VAL A 184 0.45 12.11 -7.16
C VAL A 184 0.94 10.82 -6.53
N MET A 185 0.00 10.00 -6.05
CA MET A 185 0.31 8.65 -5.58
C MET A 185 -0.03 7.60 -6.64
N TRP A 186 0.91 6.68 -6.79
CA TRP A 186 0.70 5.34 -7.31
C TRP A 186 0.92 4.32 -6.20
N MET A 187 0.65 3.05 -6.48
CA MET A 187 1.06 1.96 -5.60
C MET A 187 1.95 0.97 -6.35
N TYR A 188 2.59 0.11 -5.60
CA TYR A 188 3.23 -1.09 -6.13
C TYR A 188 2.84 -2.28 -5.26
N HIS A 189 2.69 -3.44 -5.87
CA HIS A 189 2.34 -4.68 -5.18
C HIS A 189 2.93 -5.90 -5.89
N SER A 190 2.91 -7.05 -5.24
CA SER A 190 3.22 -8.30 -5.95
C SER A 190 2.02 -8.69 -6.80
N HIS A 191 2.30 -9.24 -7.97
CA HIS A 191 1.31 -9.61 -8.97
C HIS A 191 1.51 -11.05 -9.47
N THR A 192 2.40 -11.84 -8.83
CA THR A 192 2.55 -13.27 -9.13
C THR A 192 1.20 -13.97 -8.97
N ASP A 193 0.56 -13.73 -7.83
CA ASP A 193 -0.85 -14.00 -7.57
C ASP A 193 -1.45 -12.69 -7.05
N GLU A 194 -2.11 -11.94 -7.91
CA GLU A 194 -2.62 -10.60 -7.62
C GLU A 194 -3.48 -10.55 -6.35
N VAL A 195 -4.27 -11.60 -6.12
CA VAL A 195 -5.20 -11.66 -4.98
C VAL A 195 -4.46 -12.15 -3.73
N ALA A 196 -3.81 -13.31 -3.80
CA ALA A 196 -3.23 -13.93 -2.61
C ALA A 196 -2.01 -13.14 -2.08
N ASP A 197 -1.22 -12.55 -2.97
CA ASP A 197 -0.01 -11.81 -2.58
C ASP A 197 -0.34 -10.51 -1.84
N THR A 198 -1.43 -9.83 -2.21
CA THR A 198 -1.89 -8.61 -1.55
C THR A 198 -2.40 -8.90 -0.15
N TYR A 199 -3.13 -10.00 0.05
CA TYR A 199 -3.51 -10.48 1.39
C TYR A 199 -2.32 -10.94 2.23
N ALA A 200 -1.24 -11.44 1.62
CA ALA A 200 0.02 -11.68 2.34
C ALA A 200 0.65 -10.38 2.87
N GLY A 201 0.29 -9.23 2.31
CA GLY A 201 0.71 -7.88 2.71
C GLY A 201 1.75 -7.22 1.79
N LEU A 202 1.92 -7.73 0.57
CA LEU A 202 2.89 -7.23 -0.41
C LEU A 202 2.35 -6.01 -1.17
N ILE A 203 2.18 -4.89 -0.46
CA ILE A 203 1.72 -3.61 -1.01
C ILE A 203 2.59 -2.47 -0.47
N GLY A 204 2.90 -1.48 -1.29
CA GLY A 204 3.55 -0.25 -0.85
C GLY A 204 3.18 0.97 -1.70
N PRO A 205 3.34 2.19 -1.15
CA PRO A 205 3.05 3.42 -1.85
C PRO A 205 4.21 3.87 -2.74
N MET A 206 3.87 4.53 -3.84
CA MET A 206 4.81 5.22 -4.72
C MET A 206 4.33 6.66 -4.94
N GLU A 207 5.22 7.62 -4.81
CA GLU A 207 4.91 9.03 -5.02
C GLU A 207 5.70 9.58 -6.19
N ILE A 208 5.00 10.25 -7.11
CA ILE A 208 5.61 10.95 -8.23
C ILE A 208 5.35 12.44 -8.11
N THR A 209 6.43 13.21 -7.95
CA THR A 209 6.42 14.66 -7.86
C THR A 209 6.65 15.30 -9.23
N ARG A 210 5.97 16.42 -9.49
CA ARG A 210 6.12 17.23 -10.70
C ARG A 210 7.57 17.70 -10.86
N LYS A 211 8.02 17.77 -12.12
CA LYS A 211 9.36 18.24 -12.44
C LYS A 211 9.61 19.66 -11.94
N GLY A 212 10.67 19.85 -11.15
CA GLY A 212 11.07 21.10 -10.52
C GLY A 212 10.58 21.25 -9.07
N ASP A 213 9.58 20.48 -8.66
CA ASP A 213 8.90 20.64 -7.37
C ASP A 213 9.38 19.63 -6.32
N ALA A 214 10.27 18.70 -6.68
CA ALA A 214 10.79 17.69 -5.77
C ALA A 214 12.00 18.18 -4.95
N ARG A 215 11.96 17.90 -3.64
CA ARG A 215 13.12 17.90 -2.74
C ARG A 215 14.13 16.84 -3.23
N PRO A 216 15.39 16.86 -2.74
CA PRO A 216 16.40 15.89 -3.18
C PRO A 216 15.99 14.41 -3.04
N ASP A 217 15.19 14.08 -2.02
CA ASP A 217 14.67 12.72 -1.79
C ASP A 217 13.50 12.32 -2.71
N GLY A 218 12.94 13.26 -3.47
CA GLY A 218 11.81 13.05 -4.40
C GLY A 218 10.48 13.57 -3.87
N SER A 219 10.38 13.94 -2.58
CA SER A 219 9.15 14.44 -1.96
C SER A 219 8.81 15.87 -2.42
N PRO A 220 7.53 16.30 -2.41
CA PRO A 220 7.12 17.64 -2.81
C PRO A 220 7.62 18.73 -1.84
N LYS A 221 8.08 19.87 -2.39
CA LYS A 221 8.61 21.01 -1.60
C LYS A 221 7.54 21.82 -0.87
N ASP A 222 6.33 21.85 -1.39
CA ASP A 222 5.17 22.64 -0.92
C ASP A 222 4.42 21.98 0.26
N VAL A 223 4.75 20.73 0.60
CA VAL A 223 4.05 19.97 1.66
C VAL A 223 4.92 19.87 2.91
N ASN A 224 4.38 20.23 4.08
CA ASN A 224 5.07 20.12 5.37
C ASN A 224 5.05 18.68 5.93
N LYS A 225 3.93 17.97 5.77
CA LYS A 225 3.73 16.61 6.30
C LYS A 225 2.97 15.73 5.32
N GLU A 226 3.34 14.46 5.26
CA GLU A 226 2.74 13.48 4.35
C GLU A 226 2.24 12.26 5.11
N PHE A 227 1.07 11.77 4.74
CA PHE A 227 0.51 10.53 5.27
C PHE A 227 0.13 9.58 4.13
N PHE A 228 0.67 8.35 4.17
CA PHE A 228 0.32 7.28 3.22
C PHE A 228 -0.56 6.24 3.93
N VAL A 229 -1.76 6.03 3.39
CA VAL A 229 -2.78 5.23 4.06
C VAL A 229 -3.40 4.23 3.10
N LEU A 230 -3.36 2.95 3.48
CA LEU A 230 -4.10 1.87 2.86
C LEU A 230 -5.30 1.51 3.73
N TYR A 231 -6.48 1.54 3.13
CA TYR A 231 -7.70 0.91 3.63
C TYR A 231 -7.84 -0.46 2.94
N ALA A 232 -7.89 -1.53 3.73
CA ALA A 232 -8.06 -2.88 3.19
C ALA A 232 -8.67 -3.81 4.24
N VAL A 233 -9.62 -4.63 3.81
CA VAL A 233 -10.04 -5.83 4.54
C VAL A 233 -9.03 -6.93 4.24
N MET A 234 -8.05 -7.11 5.13
CA MET A 234 -7.02 -8.13 4.94
C MET A 234 -7.61 -9.50 5.24
N ASN A 235 -7.97 -10.24 4.18
CA ASN A 235 -8.52 -11.59 4.28
C ASN A 235 -7.40 -12.62 4.48
N GLU A 236 -7.13 -12.98 5.74
CA GLU A 236 -6.08 -13.95 6.07
C GLU A 236 -6.46 -15.40 5.71
N ASN A 237 -7.72 -15.67 5.32
CA ASN A 237 -8.12 -16.97 4.80
C ASN A 237 -7.52 -17.23 3.40
N GLU A 238 -7.42 -16.18 2.58
CA GLU A 238 -6.87 -16.24 1.22
C GLU A 238 -5.35 -15.98 1.18
N SER A 239 -4.74 -15.78 2.34
CA SER A 239 -3.29 -15.62 2.45
C SER A 239 -2.58 -16.95 2.13
N PRO A 240 -1.50 -16.95 1.30
CA PRO A 240 -0.66 -18.12 1.08
C PRO A 240 -0.05 -18.69 2.37
N LEU A 241 -0.08 -17.91 3.46
CA LEU A 241 0.45 -18.26 4.77
C LEU A 241 -0.61 -18.80 5.75
N LEU A 242 -1.88 -19.00 5.34
CA LEU A 242 -2.93 -19.52 6.23
C LEU A 242 -2.50 -20.81 6.95
N LYS A 243 -1.95 -21.79 6.23
CA LYS A 243 -1.47 -23.05 6.84
C LYS A 243 -0.35 -22.83 7.86
N THR A 244 0.54 -21.86 7.59
CA THR A 244 1.59 -21.45 8.54
C THR A 244 0.98 -20.83 9.78
N ASN A 245 -0.05 -19.99 9.62
CA ASN A 245 -0.73 -19.30 10.71
C ASN A 245 -1.53 -20.25 11.60
N LEU A 246 -2.27 -21.18 11.00
CA LEU A 246 -2.96 -22.26 11.72
C LEU A 246 -1.98 -23.09 12.59
N SER A 247 -0.80 -23.40 12.05
CA SER A 247 0.21 -24.18 12.76
C SER A 247 0.90 -23.40 13.89
N ARG A 248 1.18 -22.11 13.67
CA ARG A 248 1.98 -21.28 14.60
C ARG A 248 1.14 -20.63 15.71
N PHE A 249 -0.08 -20.21 15.40
CA PHE A 249 -0.83 -19.29 16.27
C PHE A 249 -2.20 -19.82 16.69
N ALA A 250 -2.85 -20.66 15.88
CA ALA A 250 -4.14 -21.21 16.26
C ALA A 250 -4.03 -22.25 17.38
N SER A 251 -5.08 -22.38 18.18
CA SER A 251 -5.18 -23.47 19.14
C SER A 251 -5.40 -24.82 18.45
N ARG A 252 -5.15 -25.94 19.15
CA ARG A 252 -5.39 -27.30 18.61
C ARG A 252 -6.87 -27.66 18.43
N LEU A 253 -7.78 -26.78 18.86
CA LEU A 253 -9.23 -27.01 18.82
C LEU A 253 -9.83 -26.26 17.62
N LEU A 254 -9.42 -26.63 16.41
CA LEU A 254 -9.97 -26.06 15.17
C LEU A 254 -11.26 -26.79 14.76
N PRO A 255 -12.25 -26.09 14.20
CA PRO A 255 -13.40 -26.71 13.55
C PRO A 255 -12.99 -27.76 12.50
N PRO A 256 -13.78 -28.84 12.31
CA PRO A 256 -13.47 -29.90 11.34
C PRO A 256 -13.56 -29.44 9.88
N HIS A 257 -14.34 -28.41 9.58
CA HIS A 257 -14.56 -27.85 8.24
C HIS A 257 -14.29 -26.34 8.25
N LEU A 258 -13.03 -25.94 8.40
CA LEU A 258 -12.63 -24.52 8.52
C LEU A 258 -13.13 -23.66 7.36
N ASP A 259 -13.05 -24.18 6.14
CA ASP A 259 -13.42 -23.45 4.92
C ASP A 259 -14.94 -23.19 4.82
N GLU A 260 -15.75 -23.87 5.63
CA GLU A 260 -17.22 -23.73 5.70
C GLU A 260 -17.67 -23.03 7.00
N ASP A 261 -16.76 -22.77 7.93
CA ASP A 261 -17.07 -22.16 9.22
C ASP A 261 -17.06 -20.64 9.09
N GLU A 262 -18.26 -20.05 8.93
CA GLU A 262 -18.42 -18.61 8.73
C GLU A 262 -17.79 -17.78 9.86
N GLU A 263 -17.83 -18.26 11.11
CA GLU A 263 -17.23 -17.52 12.23
C GLU A 263 -15.70 -17.54 12.18
N PHE A 264 -15.09 -18.66 11.76
CA PHE A 264 -13.65 -18.75 11.53
C PHE A 264 -13.26 -17.85 10.35
N GLY A 265 -14.00 -17.93 9.24
CA GLY A 265 -13.80 -17.08 8.07
C GLY A 265 -13.81 -15.59 8.44
N GLU A 266 -14.87 -15.15 9.13
CA GLU A 266 -15.05 -13.78 9.60
C GLU A 266 -13.92 -13.34 10.56
N SER A 267 -13.51 -14.22 11.48
CA SER A 267 -12.46 -13.90 12.45
C SER A 267 -11.10 -13.57 11.82
N ASN A 268 -10.89 -13.95 10.56
CA ASN A 268 -9.67 -13.74 9.79
C ASN A 268 -9.79 -12.56 8.80
N LEU A 269 -10.90 -11.81 8.81
CA LEU A 269 -11.08 -10.58 8.03
C LEU A 269 -10.64 -9.37 8.86
N MET A 270 -9.42 -8.90 8.63
CA MET A 270 -8.86 -7.77 9.39
C MET A 270 -9.14 -6.45 8.68
N HIS A 271 -10.21 -5.78 9.12
CA HIS A 271 -10.69 -4.50 8.58
C HIS A 271 -9.76 -3.36 9.00
N SER A 272 -8.66 -3.17 8.26
CA SER A 272 -7.50 -2.45 8.76
C SER A 272 -7.23 -1.12 8.07
N ILE A 273 -6.55 -0.24 8.80
CA ILE A 273 -5.87 0.95 8.26
C ILE A 273 -4.37 0.71 8.45
N ASN A 274 -3.61 0.68 7.35
CA ASN A 274 -2.18 0.32 7.33
C ASN A 274 -1.84 -0.99 8.07
N GLY A 275 -2.79 -1.92 8.16
CA GLY A 275 -2.62 -3.17 8.88
C GLY A 275 -2.91 -3.11 10.38
N TYR A 276 -3.49 -2.03 10.89
CA TYR A 276 -3.92 -1.94 12.28
C TYR A 276 -5.44 -1.88 12.38
N VAL A 277 -5.98 -2.46 13.45
CA VAL A 277 -7.40 -2.45 13.77
C VAL A 277 -7.63 -1.85 15.17
N PHE A 278 -8.86 -1.40 15.44
CA PHE A 278 -9.30 -0.88 16.74
C PHE A 278 -8.36 0.19 17.32
N GLY A 279 -7.91 1.14 16.51
CA GLY A 279 -7.10 2.28 16.95
C GLY A 279 -5.67 1.97 17.41
N ASN A 280 -5.12 0.82 17.01
CA ASN A 280 -3.78 0.38 17.39
C ASN A 280 -2.64 0.98 16.53
N GLN A 281 -2.95 1.75 15.48
CA GLN A 281 -1.93 2.39 14.66
C GLN A 281 -1.17 3.46 15.47
N PRO A 282 0.17 3.56 15.32
CA PRO A 282 0.91 4.70 15.83
C PRO A 282 0.32 6.03 15.37
N MET A 283 0.27 7.00 16.29
CA MET A 283 -0.42 8.27 16.07
C MET A 283 0.18 9.07 14.91
N MET A 284 -0.62 9.32 13.88
CA MET A 284 -0.28 10.27 12.82
C MET A 284 -0.32 11.69 13.41
N THR A 285 0.82 12.38 13.43
CA THR A 285 0.95 13.68 14.11
C THR A 285 1.38 14.77 13.14
N MET A 286 0.68 15.90 13.16
CA MET A 286 0.92 17.11 12.36
C MET A 286 0.74 18.35 13.23
N LYS A 287 1.03 19.56 12.71
CA LYS A 287 0.79 20.82 13.43
C LYS A 287 -0.30 21.64 12.75
N LYS A 288 -1.00 22.44 13.54
CA LYS A 288 -1.94 23.43 13.04
C LYS A 288 -1.26 24.33 12.01
N GLY A 289 -1.91 24.52 10.86
CA GLY A 289 -1.41 25.34 9.76
C GLY A 289 -0.34 24.69 8.88
N ASP A 290 0.07 23.44 9.15
CA ASP A 290 0.90 22.68 8.21
C ASP A 290 0.15 22.47 6.89
N HIS A 291 0.84 22.53 5.75
CA HIS A 291 0.33 21.93 4.52
C HIS A 291 0.54 20.42 4.60
N VAL A 292 -0.56 19.68 4.78
CA VAL A 292 -0.54 18.23 4.96
C VAL A 292 -1.13 17.56 3.73
N ARG A 293 -0.38 16.66 3.10
CA ARG A 293 -0.88 15.85 1.99
C ARG A 293 -1.12 14.42 2.43
N TRP A 294 -2.36 13.98 2.26
CA TRP A 294 -2.79 12.62 2.48
C TRP A 294 -2.84 11.88 1.15
N TYR A 295 -2.15 10.76 1.10
CA TYR A 295 -2.19 9.82 0.00
C TYR A 295 -2.94 8.58 0.48
N VAL A 296 -4.19 8.43 0.04
CA VAL A 296 -5.10 7.38 0.52
C VAL A 296 -5.41 6.41 -0.61
N MET A 297 -5.23 5.12 -0.36
CA MET A 297 -5.43 4.04 -1.33
C MET A 297 -6.25 2.89 -0.76
N SER A 298 -6.81 2.07 -1.65
CA SER A 298 -7.50 0.83 -1.33
C SER A 298 -7.05 -0.30 -2.25
N MET A 299 -7.07 -1.53 -1.73
CA MET A 299 -6.88 -2.77 -2.48
C MET A 299 -7.71 -3.87 -1.82
N GLY A 300 -8.28 -4.78 -2.62
CA GLY A 300 -9.09 -5.89 -2.14
C GLY A 300 -10.20 -6.25 -3.14
N THR A 301 -11.40 -6.56 -2.66
CA THR A 301 -12.51 -7.07 -3.50
C THR A 301 -13.75 -6.16 -3.43
N GLU A 302 -14.92 -6.66 -3.83
CA GLU A 302 -16.18 -5.92 -3.76
C GLU A 302 -16.58 -5.49 -2.34
N VAL A 303 -16.00 -6.08 -1.29
CA VAL A 303 -16.21 -5.63 0.09
C VAL A 303 -15.38 -4.39 0.42
N ASP A 304 -14.34 -4.07 -0.35
CA ASP A 304 -13.45 -2.92 -0.12
C ASP A 304 -13.99 -1.61 -0.70
N LEU A 305 -15.26 -1.32 -0.40
CA LEU A 305 -15.84 0.02 -0.54
C LEU A 305 -15.50 0.85 0.71
N HIS A 306 -14.47 1.67 0.65
CA HIS A 306 -14.03 2.45 1.80
C HIS A 306 -14.45 3.91 1.68
N THR A 307 -14.72 4.50 2.85
CA THR A 307 -15.08 5.91 2.98
C THR A 307 -14.25 6.60 4.05
N PRO A 308 -12.93 6.80 3.84
CA PRO A 308 -12.07 7.50 4.79
C PRO A 308 -12.63 8.87 5.15
N HIS A 309 -12.81 9.10 6.44
CA HIS A 309 -13.36 10.34 7.00
C HIS A 309 -12.42 10.94 8.05
N TRP A 310 -12.05 12.20 7.87
CA TRP A 310 -11.29 12.98 8.85
C TRP A 310 -12.23 13.74 9.78
N HIS A 311 -12.28 13.38 11.05
CA HIS A 311 -13.03 14.16 12.03
C HIS A 311 -12.35 15.50 12.28
N GLY A 312 -13.11 16.57 12.44
CA GLY A 312 -12.62 17.88 12.91
C GLY A 312 -11.81 18.69 11.90
N ASN A 313 -11.46 18.14 10.74
CA ASN A 313 -10.77 18.86 9.67
C ASN A 313 -11.33 18.43 8.31
N ASP A 314 -11.27 19.31 7.32
CA ASP A 314 -11.58 19.00 5.93
C ASP A 314 -10.31 18.90 5.08
N ALA A 315 -10.47 18.43 3.85
CA ALA A 315 -9.43 18.37 2.85
C ALA A 315 -9.97 18.84 1.49
N VAL A 316 -9.05 19.16 0.58
CA VAL A 316 -9.36 19.44 -0.83
C VAL A 316 -8.93 18.24 -1.67
N VAL A 317 -9.88 17.68 -2.41
CA VAL A 317 -9.69 16.51 -3.28
C VAL A 317 -10.23 16.86 -4.65
N ASN A 318 -9.39 16.81 -5.68
CA ASN A 318 -9.75 17.17 -7.06
C ASN A 318 -10.48 18.54 -7.16
N GLY A 319 -10.02 19.52 -6.38
CA GLY A 319 -10.60 20.87 -6.33
C GLY A 319 -11.90 21.00 -5.53
N MET A 320 -12.39 19.92 -4.91
CA MET A 320 -13.59 19.92 -4.07
C MET A 320 -13.21 19.87 -2.59
N ARG A 321 -13.89 20.66 -1.76
CA ARG A 321 -13.78 20.56 -0.30
C ARG A 321 -14.59 19.37 0.19
N MET A 322 -13.93 18.44 0.87
CA MET A 322 -14.50 17.17 1.33
C MET A 322 -13.90 16.82 2.69
N ASP A 323 -14.65 16.14 3.52
CA ASP A 323 -14.17 15.50 4.76
C ASP A 323 -14.26 13.97 4.67
N VAL A 324 -14.83 13.45 3.58
CA VAL A 324 -14.94 12.02 3.25
C VAL A 324 -14.54 11.81 1.79
N VAL A 325 -13.77 10.76 1.51
CA VAL A 325 -13.48 10.31 0.13
C VAL A 325 -14.00 8.89 -0.08
N SER A 326 -14.31 8.52 -1.32
CA SER A 326 -14.68 7.14 -1.66
C SER A 326 -13.49 6.41 -2.27
N LEU A 327 -13.23 5.18 -1.82
CA LEU A 327 -12.20 4.30 -2.37
C LEU A 327 -12.83 2.95 -2.74
N LEU A 328 -12.47 2.46 -3.92
CA LEU A 328 -12.72 1.10 -4.39
C LEU A 328 -11.37 0.38 -4.56
N PRO A 329 -11.33 -0.95 -4.76
CA PRO A 329 -10.07 -1.65 -5.06
C PRO A 329 -9.26 -0.97 -6.17
N GLY A 330 -7.96 -0.74 -5.91
CA GLY A 330 -7.05 -0.07 -6.83
C GLY A 330 -7.19 1.45 -6.88
N THR A 331 -8.09 2.05 -6.10
CA THR A 331 -8.25 3.52 -6.05
C THR A 331 -7.09 4.17 -5.29
N MET A 332 -6.61 5.31 -5.81
CA MET A 332 -5.59 6.16 -5.19
C MET A 332 -6.09 7.60 -5.24
N VAL A 333 -6.11 8.27 -4.09
CA VAL A 333 -6.61 9.64 -3.91
C VAL A 333 -5.54 10.47 -3.21
N VAL A 334 -5.38 11.71 -3.67
CA VAL A 334 -4.59 12.74 -3.00
C VAL A 334 -5.54 13.76 -2.38
N ALA A 335 -5.37 14.02 -1.08
CA ALA A 335 -6.15 15.00 -0.34
C ALA A 335 -5.23 16.00 0.35
N ASP A 336 -5.38 17.28 0.05
CA ASP A 336 -4.61 18.37 0.67
C ASP A 336 -5.39 18.97 1.83
N MET A 337 -4.76 19.04 2.99
CA MET A 337 -5.34 19.50 4.26
C MET A 337 -4.47 20.61 4.85
N VAL A 338 -5.10 21.63 5.42
CA VAL A 338 -4.45 22.60 6.30
C VAL A 338 -5.19 22.52 7.64
N PRO A 339 -4.69 21.75 8.62
CA PRO A 339 -5.44 21.47 9.83
C PRO A 339 -5.54 22.74 10.68
N ASP A 340 -6.73 23.06 11.14
CA ASP A 340 -7.02 24.30 11.88
C ASP A 340 -7.53 24.06 13.31
N ASP A 341 -7.89 22.82 13.65
CA ASP A 341 -8.37 22.44 14.97
C ASP A 341 -7.40 21.51 15.72
N VAL A 342 -6.88 22.01 16.85
CA VAL A 342 -5.89 21.31 17.69
C VAL A 342 -6.60 20.25 18.50
N GLY A 343 -6.15 19.00 18.38
CA GLY A 343 -6.81 17.90 19.06
C GLY A 343 -6.30 16.54 18.64
N THR A 344 -6.89 15.50 19.23
CA THR A 344 -6.78 14.13 18.71
C THR A 344 -8.14 13.79 18.10
N TRP A 345 -8.13 13.45 16.82
CA TRP A 345 -9.30 13.30 15.99
C TRP A 345 -9.40 11.86 15.48
N LEU A 346 -10.62 11.40 15.27
CA LEU A 346 -10.89 10.10 14.66
C LEU A 346 -10.61 10.16 13.15
N PHE A 347 -10.08 9.06 12.61
CA PHE A 347 -9.95 8.83 11.18
C PHE A 347 -10.39 7.40 10.87
N HIS A 348 -11.48 7.25 10.12
CA HIS A 348 -12.16 5.95 10.01
C HIS A 348 -12.92 5.80 8.68
N CYS A 349 -13.43 4.58 8.44
CA CYS A 349 -14.35 4.30 7.34
C CYS A 349 -15.82 4.50 7.77
N HIS A 350 -16.68 5.07 6.92
CA HIS A 350 -18.13 5.19 7.19
C HIS A 350 -18.95 3.95 6.84
N VAL A 351 -18.37 2.93 6.20
CA VAL A 351 -19.08 1.66 6.02
C VAL A 351 -19.27 1.03 7.39
N ASN A 352 -20.54 0.88 7.79
CA ASN A 352 -20.93 0.46 9.13
C ASN A 352 -20.28 -0.84 9.57
N ASP A 353 -20.18 -1.80 8.65
CA ASP A 353 -19.51 -3.07 8.89
C ASP A 353 -18.02 -2.88 9.17
N HIS A 354 -17.32 -2.11 8.33
CA HIS A 354 -15.88 -1.89 8.46
C HIS A 354 -15.52 -1.15 9.75
N ILE A 355 -16.28 -0.10 10.12
CA ILE A 355 -16.05 0.61 11.39
C ILE A 355 -16.34 -0.30 12.60
N HIS A 356 -17.40 -1.09 12.54
CA HIS A 356 -17.75 -2.05 13.59
C HIS A 356 -16.65 -3.11 13.77
N ALA A 357 -16.06 -3.57 12.67
CA ALA A 357 -14.96 -4.53 12.64
C ALA A 357 -13.56 -3.94 12.89
N GLY A 358 -13.47 -2.65 13.24
CA GLY A 358 -12.22 -2.06 13.74
C GLY A 358 -11.45 -1.19 12.74
N MET A 359 -12.03 -0.83 11.59
CA MET A 359 -11.42 0.08 10.61
C MET A 359 -11.50 1.55 11.03
N LEU A 360 -10.81 1.86 12.12
CA LEU A 360 -10.70 3.19 12.68
C LEU A 360 -9.36 3.40 13.40
N THR A 361 -8.87 4.62 13.31
CA THR A 361 -7.64 5.09 13.94
C THR A 361 -7.77 6.54 14.38
N ARG A 362 -6.67 7.14 14.83
CA ARG A 362 -6.59 8.53 15.27
C ARG A 362 -5.45 9.25 14.58
N TYR A 363 -5.62 10.56 14.45
CA TYR A 363 -4.53 11.49 14.16
C TYR A 363 -4.53 12.64 15.18
N ARG A 364 -3.42 13.34 15.29
CA ARG A 364 -3.22 14.42 16.25
C ARG A 364 -2.71 15.67 15.55
N VAL A 365 -3.41 16.78 15.79
CA VAL A 365 -3.01 18.13 15.41
C VAL A 365 -2.43 18.79 16.66
N LEU A 366 -1.15 19.13 16.60
CA LEU A 366 -0.44 19.88 17.62
C LEU A 366 -0.62 21.40 17.43
N PRO A 367 -0.40 22.22 18.47
CA PRO A 367 -0.47 23.68 18.38
C PRO A 367 0.43 24.30 17.32
#